data_AF-A0A0G9MN84-F1
#
_entry.id   AF-A0A0G9MN84-F1
#
_cell.length_a   1.000
_cell.length_b   1.000
_cell.length_c   1.000
_cell.angle_alpha   90.00
_cell.angle_beta   90.00
_cell.angle_gamma   90.00
#
_symmetry.space_group_name_H-M   'P 1'
#
loop_
_entity.id
_entity.type
_entity.pdbx_description
1 polymer ?
#
loop_
_entity_poly.entity_id
_entity_poly.type
_entity_poly.pdbx_seq_one_letter_code
_entity_poly.pdbx_strand_id
1 'polypeptide(L)'
;GPFLTTRYRPTRWQECIGGSLFWIHEHNLVARSPITGFSETDNGRWRIELEPRLVKVLPRPKRAHQGWRYLKGEPPRDLEDGEDVGDLIPGRLAGKLQRLGLI
;
A
#
# COMPACT_ATOMS: atom_id res chain seq x y z
N GLY A 1 -17.78 -4.24 -4.55
CA GLY A 1 -16.71 -3.25 -4.27
C GLY A 1 -15.63 -3.33 -5.33
N PRO A 2 -14.63 -2.45 -5.32
CA PRO A 2 -13.45 -2.60 -6.17
C PRO A 2 -12.70 -3.89 -5.83
N PHE A 3 -11.93 -4.38 -6.80
CA PHE A 3 -11.09 -5.56 -6.62
C PHE A 3 -9.82 -5.46 -7.47
N LEU A 4 -8.80 -6.23 -7.08
CA LEU A 4 -7.61 -6.46 -7.89
C LEU A 4 -7.55 -7.92 -8.34
N THR A 5 -7.38 -8.15 -9.63
CA THR A 5 -7.27 -9.50 -10.19
C THR A 5 -5.82 -9.98 -10.18
N THR A 6 -5.60 -11.20 -9.71
CA THR A 6 -4.29 -11.85 -9.67
C THR A 6 -4.37 -13.29 -10.20
N ARG A 7 -3.27 -13.79 -10.74
CA ARG A 7 -3.17 -15.21 -11.13
C ARG A 7 -3.13 -16.13 -9.90
N TYR A 8 -2.42 -15.72 -8.86
CA TYR A 8 -2.28 -16.50 -7.62
C TYR A 8 -2.61 -15.62 -6.41
N ARG A 9 -3.33 -16.21 -5.45
CA ARG A 9 -3.59 -15.58 -4.13
C ARG A 9 -2.40 -15.79 -3.17
N PRO A 10 -2.25 -14.94 -2.13
CA PRO A 10 -1.31 -15.21 -1.04
C PRO A 10 -1.64 -16.54 -0.34
N THR A 11 -0.63 -17.23 0.18
CA THR A 11 -0.79 -18.50 0.92
C THR A 11 -1.71 -18.34 2.14
N ARG A 12 -1.55 -17.25 2.91
CA ARG A 12 -2.26 -16.90 4.14
C ARG A 12 -3.39 -15.89 3.88
N TRP A 13 -4.08 -16.00 2.75
CA TRP A 13 -5.11 -15.04 2.33
C TRP A 13 -6.25 -14.87 3.34
N GLN A 14 -6.65 -15.93 4.04
CA GLN A 14 -7.74 -15.86 5.03
C GLN A 14 -7.39 -14.91 6.17
N GLU A 15 -6.13 -14.93 6.62
CA GLU A 15 -5.62 -14.04 7.66
C GLU A 15 -5.50 -12.58 7.17
N CYS A 16 -5.56 -12.34 5.86
CA CYS A 16 -5.51 -11.00 5.28
C CYS A 16 -6.89 -10.33 5.28
N ILE A 17 -7.99 -11.07 5.45
CA ILE A 17 -9.35 -10.52 5.50
C ILE A 17 -9.50 -9.72 6.80
N GLY A 18 -10.00 -8.49 6.69
CA GLY A 18 -10.00 -7.51 7.79
C GLY A 18 -8.66 -6.77 7.96
N GLY A 19 -7.62 -7.17 7.23
CA GLY A 19 -6.36 -6.46 7.10
C GLY A 19 -6.39 -5.43 5.96
N SER A 20 -5.24 -5.16 5.35
CA SER A 20 -5.13 -4.23 4.21
C SER A 20 -4.08 -4.65 3.19
N LEU A 21 -4.34 -4.31 1.93
CA LEU A 21 -3.37 -4.31 0.85
C LEU A 21 -2.61 -2.99 0.89
N PHE A 22 -1.28 -3.04 0.98
CA PHE A 22 -0.44 -1.84 1.00
C PHE A 22 0.18 -1.58 -0.37
N TRP A 23 0.20 -0.30 -0.76
CA TRP A 23 0.66 0.16 -2.07
C TRP A 23 2.07 0.71 -1.97
N ILE A 24 2.94 0.24 -2.86
CA ILE A 24 4.30 0.78 -3.03
C ILE A 24 4.31 1.72 -4.23
N HIS A 25 4.75 2.96 -4.02
CA HIS A 25 5.02 3.94 -5.06
C HIS A 25 6.37 4.59 -4.78
N GLU A 26 7.21 4.77 -5.80
CA GLU A 26 8.56 5.35 -5.67
C GLU A 26 9.38 4.78 -4.49
N HIS A 27 9.43 3.45 -4.38
CA HIS A 27 10.13 2.73 -3.31
C HIS A 27 9.64 3.03 -1.87
N ASN A 28 8.42 3.53 -1.71
CA ASN A 28 7.80 3.77 -0.42
C ASN A 28 6.41 3.12 -0.34
N LEU A 29 6.05 2.61 0.84
CA LEU A 29 4.63 2.41 1.18
C LEU A 29 3.98 3.78 1.29
N VAL A 30 2.88 4.01 0.59
CA VAL A 30 2.23 5.34 0.55
C VAL A 30 0.75 5.30 0.89
N ALA A 31 0.10 4.15 0.72
CA ALA A 31 -1.31 4.00 1.01
C ALA A 31 -1.65 2.54 1.32
N ARG A 32 -2.87 2.34 1.83
CA ARG A 32 -3.48 1.03 2.01
C ARG A 32 -4.95 1.02 1.59
N SER A 33 -5.43 -0.15 1.21
CA SER A 33 -6.84 -0.43 0.96
C SER A 33 -7.28 -1.60 1.83
N PRO A 34 -8.35 -1.47 2.64
CA PRO A 34 -8.86 -2.59 3.43
C PRO A 34 -9.27 -3.76 2.53
N ILE A 35 -8.93 -4.98 2.97
CA ILE A 35 -9.29 -6.21 2.26
C ILE A 35 -10.56 -6.77 2.89
N THR A 36 -11.63 -6.87 2.10
CA THR A 36 -12.92 -7.39 2.54
C THR A 36 -13.07 -8.88 2.28
N GLY A 37 -12.31 -9.42 1.32
CA GLY A 37 -12.48 -10.80 0.91
C GLY A 37 -11.58 -11.22 -0.24
N PHE A 38 -11.72 -12.48 -0.61
CA PHE A 38 -11.11 -13.04 -1.81
C PHE A 38 -12.12 -13.97 -2.48
N SER A 39 -12.23 -13.87 -3.80
CA SER A 39 -13.07 -14.77 -4.61
C SER A 39 -12.28 -15.33 -5.77
N GLU A 40 -12.54 -16.59 -6.10
CA GLU A 40 -12.05 -17.20 -7.33
C GLU A 40 -12.96 -16.77 -8.49
N THR A 41 -12.34 -16.56 -9.64
CA THR A 41 -13.03 -16.25 -10.89
C THR A 41 -13.21 -17.51 -11.72
N ASP A 42 -14.14 -17.48 -12.65
CA ASP A 42 -14.44 -18.54 -13.61
C ASP A 42 -13.22 -19.03 -14.43
N ASN A 43 -12.20 -18.19 -14.61
CA ASN A 43 -10.98 -18.51 -15.37
C ASN A 43 -9.79 -18.94 -14.49
N GLY A 44 -10.01 -19.31 -13.22
CA GLY A 44 -8.96 -19.76 -12.31
C GLY A 44 -8.03 -18.65 -11.82
N ARG A 45 -8.40 -17.38 -12.02
CA ARG A 45 -7.77 -16.23 -11.35
C ARG A 45 -8.49 -15.92 -10.04
N TRP A 46 -7.89 -15.05 -9.25
CA TRP A 46 -8.42 -14.60 -7.97
C TRP A 46 -8.67 -13.10 -7.97
N ARG A 47 -9.72 -12.68 -7.29
CA ARG A 47 -9.99 -11.30 -6.92
C ARG A 47 -9.58 -11.08 -5.47
N ILE A 48 -8.82 -10.03 -5.22
CA ILE A 48 -8.66 -9.44 -3.89
C ILE A 48 -9.71 -8.36 -3.79
N GLU A 49 -10.72 -8.59 -2.97
CA GLU A 49 -11.83 -7.66 -2.80
C GLU A 49 -11.43 -6.58 -1.82
N LEU A 50 -11.65 -5.33 -2.21
CA LEU A 50 -11.22 -4.16 -1.46
C LEU A 50 -12.43 -3.31 -1.10
N GLU A 51 -12.33 -2.59 0.02
CA GLU A 51 -13.21 -1.46 0.25
C GLU A 51 -12.99 -0.38 -0.80
N PRO A 52 -14.02 0.40 -1.18
CA PRO A 52 -13.90 1.57 -2.05
C PRO A 52 -13.24 2.77 -1.37
N ARG A 53 -12.11 2.51 -0.70
CA ARG A 53 -11.36 3.50 0.08
C ARG A 53 -9.87 3.29 -0.09
N LEU A 54 -9.17 4.38 -0.38
CA LEU A 54 -7.71 4.46 -0.36
C LEU A 54 -7.30 5.33 0.83
N VAL A 55 -6.62 4.73 1.81
CA VAL A 55 -6.17 5.43 3.02
C VAL A 55 -4.69 5.74 2.84
N LYS A 56 -4.32 7.03 2.88
CA LYS A 56 -2.92 7.44 2.85
C LYS A 56 -2.24 7.01 4.15
N VAL A 57 -0.99 6.59 4.07
CA VAL A 57 -0.20 6.21 5.24
C VAL A 57 1.12 6.98 5.26
N LEU A 58 1.71 7.12 6.44
CA LEU A 58 3.02 7.73 6.60
C LEU A 58 4.06 6.98 5.75
N PRO A 59 4.81 7.65 4.85
CA PRO A 59 5.70 6.96 3.95
C PRO A 59 6.77 6.15 4.66
N ARG A 60 6.90 4.88 4.25
CA ARG A 60 7.91 3.96 4.78
C ARG A 60 8.70 3.32 3.64
N PRO A 61 10.04 3.41 3.63
CA PRO A 61 10.84 2.80 2.59
C PRO A 61 10.54 1.31 2.40
N LYS A 62 10.21 0.93 1.17
CA LYS A 62 9.89 -0.44 0.78
C LYS A 62 10.12 -0.63 -0.72
N ARG A 63 11.01 -1.57 -1.07
CA ARG A 63 11.27 -1.92 -2.47
C ARG A 63 10.07 -2.64 -3.10
N ALA A 64 9.73 -2.25 -4.32
CA ALA A 64 8.79 -2.98 -5.15
C ALA A 64 9.27 -4.43 -5.37
N HIS A 65 8.33 -5.35 -5.46
CA HIS A 65 8.61 -6.77 -5.60
C HIS A 65 7.52 -7.43 -6.44
N GLN A 66 7.86 -8.58 -7.03
CA GLN A 66 6.91 -9.41 -7.75
C GLN A 66 6.24 -10.41 -6.80
N GLY A 67 4.94 -10.62 -6.99
CA GLY A 67 4.13 -11.49 -6.14
C GLY A 67 3.81 -10.87 -4.78
N TRP A 68 3.35 -11.69 -3.84
CA TRP A 68 2.86 -11.22 -2.54
C TRP A 68 3.91 -11.37 -1.44
N ARG A 69 3.97 -10.36 -0.57
CA ARG A 69 4.75 -10.38 0.67
C ARG A 69 3.88 -9.86 1.81
N TYR A 70 3.91 -10.55 2.94
CA TYR A 70 3.29 -10.06 4.16
C TYR A 70 4.11 -8.93 4.75
N LEU A 71 3.42 -7.91 5.28
CA LEU A 71 4.07 -6.86 6.04
C LEU A 71 4.63 -7.46 7.34
N LYS A 72 5.83 -7.03 7.73
CA LYS A 72 6.48 -7.46 8.98
C LYS A 72 6.46 -6.30 9.97
N GLY A 73 6.10 -6.60 11.21
CA GLY A 73 5.96 -5.60 12.27
C GLY A 73 4.76 -4.69 12.06
N GLU A 74 4.76 -3.56 12.77
CA GLU A 74 3.65 -2.62 12.77
C GLU A 74 3.46 -1.95 11.39
N PRO A 75 2.21 -1.80 10.94
CA PRO A 75 1.89 -1.03 9.74
C PRO A 75 2.21 0.46 9.93
N PRO A 76 2.57 1.20 8.86
CA PRO A 76 2.66 2.65 8.95
C PRO A 76 1.32 3.25 9.38
N ARG A 77 1.34 4.31 10.19
CA ARG A 77 0.11 4.99 10.61
C ARG A 77 -0.62 5.59 9.42
N ASP A 78 -1.93 5.71 9.53
CA ASP A 78 -2.72 6.48 8.58
C ASP A 78 -2.42 7.98 8.71
N LEU A 79 -2.50 8.69 7.58
CA LEU A 79 -2.48 10.15 7.56
C LEU A 79 -3.90 10.68 7.76
N GLU A 80 -4.00 11.81 8.45
CA GLU A 80 -5.27 12.51 8.62
C GLU A 80 -5.67 13.27 7.35
N ASP A 81 -6.95 13.61 7.22
CA ASP A 81 -7.43 14.39 6.08
C ASP A 81 -6.78 15.79 6.10
N GLY A 82 -6.09 16.14 5.01
CA GLY A 82 -5.34 17.39 4.89
C GLY A 82 -3.89 17.33 5.36
N GLU A 83 -3.44 16.19 5.91
CA GLU A 83 -2.03 15.97 6.24
C GLU A 83 -1.25 15.62 4.96
N ASP A 84 -0.41 16.54 4.47
CA ASP A 84 0.53 16.26 3.39
C ASP A 84 1.87 15.76 3.97
N VAL A 85 2.44 14.76 3.30
CA VAL A 85 3.78 14.27 3.62
C VAL A 85 4.81 15.40 3.50
N GLY A 86 4.62 16.33 2.55
CA GLY A 86 5.48 17.50 2.39
C GLY A 86 5.59 18.36 3.65
N ASP A 87 4.49 18.46 4.41
CA ASP A 87 4.43 19.25 5.65
C ASP A 87 5.14 18.55 6.83
N LEU A 88 5.32 17.23 6.75
CA LEU A 88 6.00 16.41 7.76
C LEU A 88 7.51 16.32 7.55
N ILE A 89 8.04 16.82 6.43
CA ILE A 89 9.47 16.84 6.14
C ILE A 89 10.07 18.14 6.69
N PRO A 90 10.87 18.13 7.78
CA PRO A 90 11.53 19.34 8.24
C PRO A 90 12.42 19.89 7.13
N GLY A 91 12.33 21.19 6.84
CA GLY A 91 12.93 21.84 5.66
C GLY A 91 14.41 21.57 5.38
N ARG A 92 15.15 21.02 6.35
CA ARG A 92 16.54 20.54 6.17
C ARG A 92 16.64 19.31 5.24
N LEU A 93 15.59 18.51 5.09
CA LEU A 93 15.57 17.34 4.19
C LEU A 93 15.10 17.70 2.76
N ALA A 94 14.19 18.67 2.63
CA ALA A 94 13.77 19.22 1.33
C ALA A 94 14.97 19.79 0.54
N GLY A 95 15.89 20.50 1.22
CA GLY A 95 17.12 21.02 0.63
C GLY A 95 18.16 19.96 0.20
N LYS A 96 17.99 18.69 0.57
CA LYS A 96 18.81 17.58 0.05
C LYS A 96 18.23 16.98 -1.24
N LEU A 97 16.90 17.04 -1.44
CA LEU A 97 16.25 16.60 -2.66
C LEU A 97 16.46 17.61 -3.81
N GLN A 98 16.44 18.91 -3.51
CA GLN A 98 16.73 19.97 -4.49
C GLN A 98 18.15 19.87 -5.10
N ARG A 99 19.13 19.37 -4.33
CA ARG A 99 20.51 19.17 -4.80
C ARG A 99 20.71 17.94 -5.70
N LEU A 100 19.72 17.06 -5.80
CA LEU A 100 19.76 15.86 -6.65
C LEU A 100 18.98 16.01 -7.96
N GLY A 101 18.46 17.20 -8.27
CA GLY A 101 17.92 17.54 -9.59
C GLY A 101 16.60 16.84 -9.95
N LEU A 102 15.62 16.87 -9.05
CA LEU A 102 14.27 16.33 -9.29
C LEU A 102 13.14 17.36 -9.08
N ILE A 103 13.38 18.62 -9.50
CA ILE A 103 12.39 19.57 -10.04
C ILE A 103 13.12 20.39 -11.11
#